data_AF-A0AAW1VPZ6-F1
#
_entry.id   AF-A0AAW1VPZ6-F1
#
_cell.length_a   1.000
_cell.length_b   1.000
_cell.length_c   1.000
_cell.angle_alpha   90.00
_cell.angle_beta   90.00
_cell.angle_gamma   90.00
#
_symmetry.space_group_name_H-M   'P 1'
#
loop_
_entity.id
_entity.type
_entity.pdbx_description
1 polymer ?
#
loop_
_entity_poly.entity_id
_entity_poly.type
_entity_poly.pdbx_seq_one_letter_code
_entity_poly.pdbx_strand_id
1 'polypeptide(L)'
;MANTKHESPSTQTPLLVDNDDDVIEGAVDYQGRSVLRSSSGGWRSALFIIGVEIAERITYYGICDNLISFLTGPLGQSTATAAQNVNVWDGTASLLTLLGAFVADSFLGRYRTIVIASLLYILVCLSLPPFDFV
;
A
#
# COMPACT_ATOMS: atom_id res chain seq x y z
N MET A 1 -60.53 40.70 0.81
CA MET A 1 -59.45 41.72 0.75
C MET A 1 -58.49 41.41 1.90
N ALA A 2 -57.19 41.26 1.60
CA ALA A 2 -56.04 40.98 2.50
C ALA A 2 -56.06 39.65 3.28
N ASN A 3 -55.52 38.54 2.75
CA ASN A 3 -54.11 38.11 2.67
C ASN A 3 -53.51 37.66 4.02
N THR A 4 -53.60 36.35 4.25
CA THR A 4 -52.83 35.57 5.23
C THR A 4 -51.63 34.93 4.53
N LYS A 5 -50.43 35.20 4.98
CA LYS A 5 -49.47 34.21 5.49
C LYS A 5 -48.07 34.83 5.59
N HIS A 6 -47.48 34.58 6.74
CA HIS A 6 -46.06 34.76 7.03
C HIS A 6 -45.20 34.19 5.89
N GLU A 7 -44.39 35.03 5.27
CA GLU A 7 -43.33 34.59 4.38
C GLU A 7 -42.06 34.37 5.22
N SER A 8 -41.61 33.12 5.25
CA SER A 8 -40.24 32.76 5.60
C SER A 8 -39.81 31.71 4.58
N PRO A 9 -39.02 32.07 3.56
CA PRO A 9 -38.48 31.08 2.66
C PRO A 9 -37.30 30.42 3.37
N SER A 10 -37.59 29.31 4.05
CA SER A 10 -36.56 28.33 4.39
C SER A 10 -35.98 27.82 3.08
N THR A 11 -34.70 28.10 2.88
CA THR A 11 -33.81 27.57 1.84
C THR A 11 -34.11 26.09 1.57
N GLN A 12 -34.90 25.79 0.54
CA GLN A 12 -34.87 24.49 -0.09
C GLN A 12 -33.96 24.61 -1.29
N THR A 13 -32.69 24.26 -1.07
CA THR A 13 -31.76 23.93 -2.14
C THR A 13 -32.26 22.64 -2.81
N PRO A 14 -32.72 22.68 -4.07
CA PRO A 14 -33.06 21.48 -4.80
C PRO A 14 -31.77 20.93 -5.41
N LEU A 15 -31.11 20.00 -4.70
CA LEU A 15 -29.99 19.20 -5.22
C LEU A 15 -30.12 17.73 -4.80
N LEU A 16 -31.33 17.18 -5.00
CA LEU A 16 -31.56 15.73 -4.87
C LEU A 16 -31.88 15.15 -6.25
N VAL A 17 -30.86 15.12 -7.11
CA VAL A 17 -30.79 14.24 -8.27
C VAL A 17 -29.36 13.67 -8.28
N ASP A 18 -29.26 12.35 -8.17
CA ASP A 18 -28.06 11.49 -8.31
C ASP A 18 -27.02 11.44 -7.16
N ASN A 19 -27.43 11.20 -5.90
CA ASN A 19 -26.49 10.86 -4.81
C ASN A 19 -26.40 9.35 -4.49
N ASP A 20 -27.37 8.53 -4.90
CA ASP A 20 -27.31 7.08 -4.66
C ASP A 20 -26.32 6.38 -5.63
N ASP A 21 -26.11 6.94 -6.83
CA ASP A 21 -25.25 6.36 -7.88
C ASP A 21 -23.74 6.57 -7.62
N ASP A 22 -23.41 7.56 -6.78
CA ASP A 22 -22.03 7.99 -6.50
C ASP A 22 -21.46 7.38 -5.20
N VAL A 23 -22.31 6.76 -4.39
CA VAL A 23 -21.92 6.03 -3.19
C VAL A 23 -21.62 4.58 -3.57
N ILE A 24 -20.39 4.12 -3.29
CA ILE A 24 -20.05 2.72 -3.52
C ILE A 24 -20.65 1.88 -2.38
N GLU A 25 -21.75 1.19 -2.70
CA GLU A 25 -22.45 0.31 -1.75
C GLU A 25 -21.50 -0.80 -1.27
N GLY A 26 -21.29 -0.88 0.06
CA GLY A 26 -20.39 -1.84 0.69
C GLY A 26 -18.93 -1.39 0.89
N ALA A 27 -18.54 -0.20 0.40
CA ALA A 27 -17.21 0.38 0.66
C ALA A 27 -17.31 1.51 1.69
N VAL A 28 -16.59 1.37 2.81
CA VAL A 28 -16.50 2.37 3.89
C VAL A 28 -15.07 2.84 4.08
N ASP A 29 -14.87 4.13 4.33
CA ASP A 29 -13.56 4.70 4.62
C ASP A 29 -13.06 4.22 6.00
N TYR A 30 -11.80 4.53 6.32
CA TYR A 30 -11.20 4.20 7.62
C TYR A 30 -11.85 4.94 8.81
N GLN A 31 -12.77 5.87 8.56
CA GLN A 31 -13.60 6.58 9.54
C GLN A 31 -15.07 6.07 9.56
N GLY A 32 -15.37 5.00 8.83
CA GLY A 32 -16.70 4.38 8.77
C GLY A 32 -17.73 5.13 7.92
N ARG A 33 -17.32 6.11 7.11
CA ARG A 33 -18.20 6.81 6.18
C ARG A 33 -18.28 6.07 4.86
N SER A 34 -19.42 6.16 4.17
CA SER A 34 -19.57 5.58 2.84
C SER A 34 -18.61 6.24 1.85
N VAL A 35 -17.97 5.42 1.02
CA VAL A 35 -16.95 5.86 0.07
C VAL A 35 -17.62 6.41 -1.19
N LEU A 36 -17.39 7.69 -1.47
CA LEU A 36 -17.81 8.31 -2.71
C LEU A 36 -16.87 7.91 -3.85
N ARG A 37 -17.45 7.47 -4.97
CA ARG A 37 -16.73 7.06 -6.18
C ARG A 37 -15.86 8.18 -6.75
N SER A 38 -16.29 9.43 -6.58
CA SER A 38 -15.54 10.63 -6.97
C SER A 38 -14.29 10.90 -6.11
N SER A 39 -14.23 10.37 -4.88
CA SER A 39 -13.14 10.60 -3.92
C SER A 39 -12.25 9.38 -3.69
N SER A 40 -12.62 8.20 -4.19
CA SER A 40 -11.90 6.94 -3.95
C SER A 40 -11.00 6.54 -5.12
N GLY A 41 -9.76 6.13 -4.80
CA GLY A 41 -8.84 5.37 -5.64
C GLY A 41 -9.03 5.50 -7.16
N GLY A 42 -8.78 6.69 -7.71
CA GLY A 42 -9.04 6.99 -9.12
C GLY A 42 -7.85 6.74 -10.05
N TRP A 43 -7.95 7.28 -11.27
CA TRP A 43 -6.95 7.17 -12.35
C TRP A 43 -5.52 7.52 -11.92
N ARG A 44 -5.34 8.45 -10.97
CA ARG A 44 -4.00 8.79 -10.46
C ARG A 44 -3.35 7.60 -9.75
N SER A 45 -4.08 6.93 -8.85
CA SER A 45 -3.58 5.75 -8.15
C SER A 45 -3.31 4.60 -9.12
N ALA A 46 -4.18 4.40 -10.11
CA ALA A 46 -3.98 3.39 -11.15
C ALA A 46 -2.70 3.66 -11.97
N LEU A 47 -2.45 4.91 -12.36
CA LEU A 47 -1.22 5.29 -13.07
C LEU A 47 0.04 5.06 -12.23
N PHE A 48 -0.01 5.34 -10.92
CA PHE A 48 1.10 5.03 -10.01
C PHE A 48 1.38 3.53 -9.93
N ILE A 49 0.34 2.70 -9.78
CA ILE A 49 0.47 1.23 -9.74
C ILE A 49 1.08 0.72 -11.05
N ILE A 50 0.58 1.18 -12.20
CA ILE A 50 1.10 0.79 -13.51
C ILE A 50 2.57 1.23 -13.68
N GLY A 51 2.92 2.44 -13.24
CA GLY A 51 4.29 2.93 -13.31
C GLY A 51 5.25 2.08 -12.48
N VAL A 52 4.84 1.68 -11.28
CA VAL A 52 5.63 0.79 -10.42
C VAL A 52 5.78 -0.59 -11.05
N GLU A 53 4.70 -1.18 -11.57
CA GLU A 53 4.72 -2.48 -12.24
C GLU A 53 5.68 -2.48 -13.44
N ILE A 54 5.63 -1.45 -14.29
CA ILE A 54 6.52 -1.33 -15.44
C ILE A 54 7.98 -1.22 -15.00
N ALA A 55 8.26 -0.38 -13.99
CA ALA A 55 9.61 -0.22 -13.46
C ALA A 55 10.15 -1.54 -12.89
N GLU A 56 9.33 -2.26 -12.12
CA GLU A 56 9.67 -3.58 -11.59
C GLU A 56 10.03 -4.56 -12.71
N ARG A 57 9.20 -4.65 -13.76
CA ARG A 57 9.44 -5.57 -14.89
C ARG A 57 10.73 -5.22 -15.64
N ILE A 58 11.00 -3.93 -15.88
CA ILE A 58 12.25 -3.50 -16.54
C ILE A 58 13.47 -3.90 -15.70
N THR A 59 13.44 -3.65 -14.39
CA THR A 59 14.54 -4.02 -13.50
C THR A 59 14.72 -5.53 -13.42
N TYR A 60 13.61 -6.29 -13.34
CA TYR A 60 13.64 -7.75 -13.27
C TYR A 60 14.34 -8.35 -14.48
N TYR A 61 13.84 -8.06 -15.69
CA TYR A 61 14.42 -8.62 -16.91
C TYR A 61 15.85 -8.12 -17.17
N GLY A 62 16.14 -6.86 -16.84
CA GLY A 62 17.51 -6.33 -16.96
C GLY A 62 18.51 -7.09 -16.09
N ILE A 63 18.12 -7.51 -14.89
CA ILE A 63 18.97 -8.33 -14.02
C ILE A 63 19.01 -9.78 -14.53
N CYS A 64 17.88 -10.39 -14.87
CA CYS A 64 17.81 -11.76 -15.39
C CYS A 64 18.79 -11.99 -16.55
N ASP A 65 18.70 -11.15 -17.58
CA ASP A 65 19.45 -11.30 -18.82
C ASP A 65 20.95 -11.08 -18.60
N ASN A 66 21.31 -10.17 -17.70
CA ASN A 66 22.71 -9.89 -17.40
C ASN A 66 23.34 -10.93 -16.47
N LEU A 67 22.56 -11.49 -15.53
CA LEU A 67 23.06 -12.33 -14.46
C LEU A 67 23.68 -13.63 -14.99
N ILE A 68 23.03 -14.31 -15.94
CA ILE A 68 23.58 -15.56 -16.49
C ILE A 68 24.90 -15.33 -17.25
N SER A 69 24.99 -14.24 -18.03
CA SER A 69 26.22 -13.83 -18.72
C SER A 69 27.32 -13.44 -17.73
N PHE A 70 26.96 -12.75 -16.65
CA PHE A 70 27.90 -12.37 -15.61
C PHE A 70 28.47 -13.59 -14.87
N LEU A 71 27.63 -14.56 -14.53
CA LEU A 71 28.02 -15.77 -13.81
C LEU A 71 28.91 -16.70 -14.67
N THR A 72 28.57 -16.84 -15.96
CA THR A 72 29.31 -17.71 -16.89
C THR A 72 30.57 -17.07 -17.46
N GLY A 73 30.59 -15.75 -17.66
CA GLY A 73 31.74 -15.02 -18.20
C GLY A 73 32.70 -14.58 -17.10
N PRO A 74 32.55 -13.37 -16.52
CA PRO A 74 33.44 -12.82 -15.50
C PRO A 74 33.67 -13.72 -14.27
N LEU A 75 32.64 -14.41 -13.80
CA LEU A 75 32.73 -15.29 -12.64
C LEU A 75 33.23 -16.71 -12.99
N GLY A 76 33.24 -17.07 -14.27
CA GLY A 76 33.74 -18.36 -14.77
C GLY A 76 33.01 -19.59 -14.24
N GLN A 77 31.75 -19.47 -13.79
CA GLN A 77 30.98 -20.62 -13.34
C GLN A 77 30.59 -21.53 -14.51
N SER A 78 30.53 -22.84 -14.25
CA SER A 78 29.97 -23.79 -15.22
C SER A 78 28.52 -23.43 -15.55
N THR A 79 28.05 -23.71 -16.76
CA THR A 79 26.66 -23.45 -17.17
C THR A 79 25.65 -24.08 -16.23
N ALA A 80 25.94 -25.27 -15.69
CA ALA A 80 25.08 -25.95 -14.72
C ALA A 80 25.00 -25.19 -13.39
N THR A 81 26.14 -24.73 -12.86
CA THR A 81 26.20 -23.95 -11.62
C THR A 81 25.56 -22.57 -11.78
N ALA A 82 25.80 -21.91 -12.91
CA ALA A 82 25.22 -20.60 -13.21
C ALA A 82 23.69 -20.69 -13.32
N ALA A 83 23.16 -21.72 -14.00
CA ALA A 83 21.72 -21.95 -14.09
C ALA A 83 21.09 -22.21 -12.71
N GLN A 84 21.76 -22.98 -11.84
CA GLN A 84 21.31 -23.18 -10.47
C GLN A 84 21.22 -21.83 -9.71
N ASN A 85 22.23 -20.98 -9.83
CA ASN A 85 22.26 -19.68 -9.14
C ASN A 85 21.19 -18.72 -9.67
N VAL A 86 20.92 -18.73 -10.98
CA VAL A 86 19.81 -17.97 -11.57
C VAL A 86 18.46 -18.47 -11.04
N ASN A 87 18.25 -19.79 -10.96
CA ASN A 87 17.02 -20.35 -10.38
C ASN A 87 16.86 -19.98 -8.89
N VAL A 88 17.94 -19.95 -8.12
CA VAL A 88 17.90 -19.50 -6.72
C VAL A 88 17.55 -18.01 -6.63
N TRP A 89 18.09 -17.17 -7.51
CA TRP A 89 17.75 -15.76 -7.57
C TRP A 89 16.27 -15.54 -7.92
N ASP A 90 15.74 -16.23 -8.93
CA ASP A 90 14.33 -16.18 -9.36
C ASP A 90 13.39 -16.63 -8.23
N GLY A 91 13.72 -17.75 -7.57
CA GLY A 91 12.99 -18.23 -6.40
C GLY A 91 13.02 -17.25 -5.23
N THR A 92 14.16 -16.58 -4.99
CA THR A 92 14.30 -15.58 -3.93
C THR A 92 13.49 -14.34 -4.23
N ALA A 93 13.50 -13.86 -5.48
CA ALA A 93 12.69 -12.72 -5.92
C ALA A 93 11.19 -13.01 -5.73
N SER A 94 10.74 -14.20 -6.13
CA SER A 94 9.35 -14.64 -5.95
C SER A 94 8.94 -14.72 -4.47
N LEU A 95 9.79 -15.28 -3.60
CA LEU A 95 9.56 -15.32 -2.16
C LEU A 95 9.50 -13.92 -1.54
N LEU A 96 10.36 -13.01 -1.98
CA LEU A 96 10.40 -11.63 -1.50
C LEU A 96 9.12 -10.88 -1.88
N THR A 97 8.59 -11.10 -3.08
CA THR A 97 7.29 -10.53 -3.50
C THR A 97 6.13 -11.07 -2.67
N LEU A 98 6.10 -12.38 -2.40
CA LEU A 98 5.09 -12.98 -1.51
C LEU A 98 5.17 -12.40 -0.10
N LEU A 99 6.38 -12.22 0.43
CA LEU A 99 6.58 -11.57 1.73
C LEU A 99 6.12 -10.11 1.70
N GLY A 100 6.44 -9.38 0.64
CA GLY A 100 6.00 -8.00 0.43
C GLY A 100 4.48 -7.86 0.40
N ALA A 101 3.78 -8.77 -0.29
CA ALA A 101 2.32 -8.83 -0.32
C ALA A 101 1.75 -9.14 1.07
N PHE A 102 2.29 -10.14 1.76
CA PHE A 102 1.88 -10.47 3.13
C PHE A 102 2.07 -9.30 4.10
N VAL A 103 3.18 -8.58 3.98
CA VAL A 103 3.46 -7.35 4.73
C VAL A 103 2.43 -6.28 4.37
N ALA A 104 2.18 -6.01 3.08
CA ALA A 104 1.18 -5.04 2.65
C ALA A 104 -0.22 -5.35 3.22
N ASP A 105 -0.67 -6.59 3.11
CA ASP A 105 -1.98 -7.06 3.60
C ASP A 105 -2.06 -7.03 5.14
N SER A 106 -0.96 -7.36 5.83
CA SER A 106 -0.91 -7.37 7.29
C SER A 106 -0.83 -5.96 7.89
N PHE A 107 -0.26 -4.99 7.16
CA PHE A 107 0.06 -3.68 7.70
C PHE A 107 -0.87 -2.54 7.27
N LEU A 108 -1.71 -2.72 6.24
CA LEU A 108 -2.75 -1.75 5.91
C LEU A 108 -3.97 -1.74 6.87
N GLY A 109 -3.92 -2.55 7.95
CA GLY A 109 -4.92 -2.54 9.04
C GLY A 109 -4.43 -2.90 10.46
N ARG A 110 -3.13 -3.16 10.70
CA ARG A 110 -2.59 -3.59 12.02
C ARG A 110 -1.23 -2.99 12.41
N TYR A 111 -0.57 -2.27 11.50
CA TYR A 111 0.77 -1.67 11.69
C TYR A 111 0.86 -0.69 12.86
N ARG A 112 -0.22 0.06 13.11
CA ARG A 112 -0.26 1.07 14.17
C ARG A 112 -0.06 0.45 15.55
N THR A 113 -0.57 -0.75 15.80
CA THR A 113 -0.49 -1.41 17.12
C THR A 113 0.92 -1.90 17.42
N ILE A 114 1.63 -2.44 16.42
CA ILE A 114 3.01 -2.92 16.56
C ILE A 114 3.98 -1.74 16.73
N VAL A 115 3.78 -0.64 15.98
CA VAL A 115 4.59 0.58 16.15
C VAL A 115 4.38 1.20 17.54
N ILE A 116 3.14 1.26 18.02
CA ILE A 116 2.84 1.77 19.39
C ILE A 116 3.46 0.85 20.46
N ALA A 117 3.36 -0.48 20.31
CA ALA A 117 3.98 -1.42 21.23
C ALA A 117 5.51 -1.28 21.26
N SER A 118 6.15 -1.12 20.10
CA SER A 118 7.60 -0.91 20.00
C SER A 118 8.06 0.43 20.58
N LEU A 119 7.32 1.52 20.39
CA LEU A 119 7.63 2.82 20.98
C LEU A 119 7.49 2.80 22.51
N LEU A 120 6.44 2.15 23.03
CA LEU A 120 6.27 1.97 24.48
C LEU A 120 7.40 1.15 25.09
N TYR A 121 7.85 0.08 24.42
CA TYR A 121 8.99 -0.71 24.86
C TYR A 121 10.26 0.14 24.98
N ILE A 122 10.57 0.96 23.98
CA ILE A 122 11.76 1.83 23.98
C ILE A 122 11.65 2.90 25.07
N LEU A 123 10.48 3.51 25.27
CA LEU A 123 10.27 4.57 26.25
C LEU A 123 10.34 4.03 27.70
N VAL A 124 9.83 2.83 27.94
CA VAL A 124 9.99 2.12 29.22
C VAL A 124 11.46 1.75 29.44
N CYS A 125 12.16 1.26 28.42
CA CYS A 125 13.58 0.93 28.49
C CYS A 125 14.48 2.16 28.70
N LEU A 126 14.07 3.33 28.22
CA LEU A 126 14.77 4.61 28.40
C LEU A 126 14.47 5.27 29.75
N SER A 127 13.26 5.07 30.29
CA SER A 127 12.81 5.62 31.57
C SER A 127 13.27 4.80 32.78
N LEU A 128 13.62 3.53 32.59
CA LEU A 128 14.26 2.71 33.61
C LEU A 128 15.75 3.06 33.67
N PRO A 129 16.27 3.58 34.80
CA PRO A 129 17.69 3.88 34.92
C PRO A 129 18.50 2.57 34.83
N PRO A 130 19.63 2.55 34.11
CA PRO A 130 20.57 1.44 34.21
C PRO A 130 21.07 1.41 35.66
N PHE A 131 20.74 0.31 36.35
CA PHE A 131 21.38 -0.23 37.55
C PHE A 131 22.54 0.58 38.17
N ASP A 132 22.41 0.90 39.46
CA ASP A 132 23.52 1.04 40.39
C ASP A 132 24.49 -0.16 40.26
N PHE A 133 25.63 -0.02 39.56
CA PHE A 133 26.94 -0.63 39.90
C PHE A 133 28.04 -0.23 38.89
N VAL A 134 28.85 0.76 39.26
CA VAL A 134 30.33 0.79 39.19
C VAL A 134 30.79 1.99 40.02
#